data_AF-A0A1V8UZ79-F1
#
_entry.id   AF-A0A1V8UZ79-F1
#
_cell.length_a   1.000
_cell.length_b   1.000
_cell.length_c   1.000
_cell.angle_alpha   90.00
_cell.angle_beta   90.00
_cell.angle_gamma   90.00
#
_symmetry.space_group_name_H-M   'P 1'
#
loop_
_entity.id
_entity.type
_entity.pdbx_description
1 polymer ?
#
loop_
_entity_poly.entity_id
_entity_poly.type
_entity_poly.pdbx_seq_one_letter_code
_entity_poly.pdbx_strand_id
1 'polypeptide(L)'
;MLENLTIVGLPDLPGQDIVSSEADGPGMTVCLTQALSNLRLHSRSGSLRSLVLSVQDAVTRDHHYHVAMYSKDQIRACAFSTERIVAQAVKASAIPIETVELYGSSFVLVVTSNEKLEDGGYHIDQSHNISALLTQLSQLERLDLRWCNARRTDLTGADLIDRLFFAGVAPLSFTSLNDLSLKGIYTTSTDLLTFLQRHVQLRNLCLERVKLLDGTFDPIFGHMSDIMELDSFYMCDLSHASEFARLQFIGVVGRNLYGHGGPPTRIRREGVHTRERLQYKIITERVRGDGRNQRYYRDVKDRFD
;
A
#
# COMPACT_ATOMS: atom_id res chain seq x y z
N MET A 1 -26.32 -0.13 11.62
CA MET A 1 -25.34 -1.11 12.12
C MET A 1 -23.97 -0.69 11.64
N LEU A 2 -22.92 -1.00 12.39
CA LEU A 2 -21.55 -0.66 12.01
C LEU A 2 -21.10 -1.64 10.92
N GLU A 3 -20.98 -1.17 9.68
CA GLU A 3 -20.51 -1.98 8.54
C GLU A 3 -19.08 -1.59 8.12
N ASN A 4 -18.64 -0.38 8.47
CA ASN A 4 -17.33 0.16 8.12
C ASN A 4 -16.62 0.60 9.38
N LEU A 5 -15.37 0.17 9.57
CA LEU A 5 -14.54 0.50 10.71
C LEU A 5 -13.25 1.14 10.23
N THR A 6 -12.96 2.34 10.72
CA THR A 6 -11.67 3.00 10.54
C THR A 6 -10.94 3.01 11.87
N ILE A 7 -9.72 2.48 11.89
CA ILE A 7 -8.84 2.52 13.06
C ILE A 7 -7.68 3.45 12.72
N VAL A 8 -7.53 4.49 13.55
CA VAL A 8 -6.47 5.48 13.41
C VAL A 8 -5.48 5.29 14.54
N GLY A 9 -4.27 4.87 14.21
CA GLY A 9 -3.13 4.90 15.12
C GLY A 9 -2.74 6.34 15.42
N LEU A 10 -2.52 6.65 16.70
CA LEU A 10 -2.05 7.94 17.16
C LEU A 10 -0.61 7.79 17.65
N PRO A 11 0.38 8.41 16.99
CA PRO A 11 1.75 8.36 17.49
C PRO A 11 1.88 9.14 18.79
N ASP A 12 2.80 8.69 19.65
CA ASP A 12 3.10 9.38 20.91
C ASP A 12 3.65 10.78 20.64
N LEU A 13 3.29 11.74 21.49
CA LEU A 13 3.76 13.12 21.33
C LEU A 13 5.26 13.20 21.67
N PRO A 14 6.05 13.98 20.90
CA PRO A 14 7.47 14.17 21.21
C PRO A 14 7.62 14.80 22.61
N GLY A 15 8.44 14.17 23.46
CA GLY A 15 8.74 14.65 24.81
C GLY A 15 7.80 14.17 25.92
N GLN A 16 6.85 13.27 25.64
CA GLN A 16 6.34 12.41 26.70
C GLN A 16 7.43 11.40 27.03
N ASP A 17 7.95 11.46 28.25
CA ASP A 17 8.89 10.46 28.76
C ASP A 17 8.31 9.08 28.46
N ILE A 18 9.12 8.25 27.80
CA ILE A 18 8.82 6.85 27.50
C ILE A 18 8.81 6.13 28.85
N VAL A 19 7.78 6.36 29.65
CA VAL A 19 7.45 5.53 30.80
C VAL A 19 6.88 4.26 30.19
N SER A 20 7.81 3.40 29.76
CA SER A 20 7.65 1.97 29.52
C SER A 20 6.29 1.57 28.96
N SER A 21 6.13 1.63 27.63
CA SER A 21 5.78 0.49 26.73
C SER A 21 4.71 -0.54 27.17
N GLU A 22 3.88 -0.26 28.16
CA GLU A 22 2.67 -1.01 28.51
C GLU A 22 1.43 -0.42 27.81
N ALA A 23 1.59 0.61 26.98
CA ALA A 23 0.55 1.06 26.05
C ALA A 23 0.20 0.00 24.98
N ASP A 24 1.11 -0.96 24.77
CA ASP A 24 0.87 -2.24 24.08
C ASP A 24 0.19 -3.29 24.99
N GLY A 25 -0.44 -2.83 26.08
CA GLY A 25 -1.05 -3.68 27.07
C GLY A 25 -2.15 -4.56 26.49
N PRO A 26 -2.33 -5.79 26.99
CA PRO A 26 -3.38 -6.71 26.55
C PRO A 26 -4.79 -6.08 26.56
N GLY A 27 -5.00 -4.98 27.28
CA GLY A 27 -6.25 -4.24 27.32
C GLY A 27 -6.77 -3.79 25.95
N MET A 28 -5.95 -3.18 25.08
CA MET A 28 -6.44 -2.67 23.79
C MET A 28 -6.84 -3.80 22.85
N THR A 29 -6.01 -4.84 22.74
CA THR A 29 -6.33 -6.03 21.96
C THR A 29 -7.58 -6.72 22.50
N VAL A 30 -7.73 -6.86 23.82
CA VAL A 30 -8.90 -7.49 24.45
C VAL A 30 -10.17 -6.66 24.18
N CYS A 31 -10.12 -5.35 24.37
CA CYS A 31 -11.25 -4.46 24.09
C CYS A 31 -11.67 -4.52 22.63
N LEU A 32 -10.72 -4.45 21.69
CA LEU A 32 -11.00 -4.54 20.26
C LEU A 32 -11.53 -5.93 19.88
N THR A 33 -10.97 -7.00 20.45
CA THR A 33 -11.46 -8.38 20.25
C THR A 33 -12.92 -8.51 20.70
N GLN A 34 -13.24 -7.99 21.88
CA GLN A 34 -14.60 -8.04 22.41
C GLN A 34 -15.56 -7.22 21.54
N ALA A 35 -15.15 -6.03 21.11
CA ALA A 35 -15.95 -5.18 20.23
C ALA A 35 -16.26 -5.88 18.89
N LEU A 36 -15.24 -6.46 18.24
CA LEU A 36 -15.40 -7.21 17.00
C LEU A 36 -16.22 -8.49 17.19
N SER A 37 -16.08 -9.18 18.33
CA SER A 37 -16.87 -10.37 18.66
C SER A 37 -18.35 -10.01 18.86
N ASN A 38 -18.64 -8.92 19.57
CA ASN A 38 -20.00 -8.40 19.73
C ASN A 38 -20.59 -7.99 18.38
N LEU A 39 -19.79 -7.35 17.52
CA LEU A 39 -20.21 -6.99 16.18
C LEU A 39 -20.59 -8.23 15.36
N ARG A 40 -19.76 -9.27 15.41
CA ARG A 40 -20.03 -10.56 14.74
C ARG A 40 -21.30 -11.23 15.25
N LEU A 41 -21.54 -11.23 16.55
CA LEU A 41 -22.69 -11.91 17.17
C LEU A 41 -24.02 -11.15 17.03
N HIS A 42 -23.97 -9.83 16.95
CA HIS A 42 -25.17 -8.99 17.06
C HIS A 42 -25.47 -8.13 15.82
N SER A 43 -24.57 -8.07 14.84
CA SER A 43 -24.88 -7.45 13.54
C SER A 43 -25.73 -8.39 12.67
N ARG A 44 -26.50 -7.81 11.76
CA ARG A 44 -27.33 -8.56 10.79
C ARG A 44 -26.49 -9.37 9.82
N SER A 45 -25.33 -8.86 9.43
CA SER A 45 -24.41 -9.53 8.49
C SER A 45 -23.50 -10.54 9.20
N GLY A 46 -23.20 -10.34 10.49
CA GLY A 46 -22.14 -11.05 11.17
C GLY A 46 -20.75 -10.78 10.60
N SER A 47 -20.61 -9.83 9.67
CA SER A 47 -19.38 -9.48 8.95
C SER A 47 -19.13 -7.97 8.99
N LEU A 48 -17.88 -7.59 8.78
CA LEU A 48 -17.48 -6.21 8.54
C LEU A 48 -17.26 -6.00 7.04
N ARG A 49 -17.94 -5.02 6.44
CA ARG A 49 -17.80 -4.70 5.02
C ARG A 49 -16.44 -4.07 4.71
N SER A 50 -15.99 -3.16 5.56
CA SER A 50 -14.74 -2.43 5.33
C SER A 50 -13.96 -2.19 6.62
N LEU A 51 -12.67 -2.50 6.58
CA LEU A 51 -11.69 -2.11 7.59
C LEU A 51 -10.64 -1.20 6.94
N VAL A 52 -10.49 0.01 7.48
CA VAL A 52 -9.46 0.97 7.06
C VAL A 52 -8.49 1.17 8.21
N LEU A 53 -7.20 0.90 7.95
CA LEU A 53 -6.12 1.21 8.89
C LEU A 53 -5.39 2.47 8.44
N SER A 54 -5.21 3.39 9.39
CA SER A 54 -4.66 4.72 9.17
C SER A 54 -3.77 5.09 10.35
N VAL A 55 -2.81 5.99 10.17
CA VAL A 55 -1.96 6.49 11.27
C VAL A 55 -1.89 7.99 11.16
N GLN A 56 -2.26 8.74 12.20
CA GLN A 56 -2.24 10.19 12.15
C GLN A 56 -0.81 10.73 11.94
N ASP A 57 -0.61 11.56 10.91
CA ASP A 57 0.70 12.09 10.50
C ASP A 57 0.95 13.52 10.97
N ALA A 58 -0.10 14.24 11.36
CA ALA A 58 -0.03 15.59 11.88
C ALA A 58 -1.08 15.83 12.97
N VAL A 59 -0.69 16.55 14.02
CA VAL A 59 -1.64 17.12 15.00
C VAL A 59 -1.82 18.59 14.66
N THR A 60 -3.03 18.97 14.24
CA THR A 60 -3.43 20.37 14.25
C THR A 60 -3.71 20.75 15.70
N ARG A 61 -2.78 21.43 16.37
CA ARG A 61 -3.07 22.09 17.65
C ARG A 61 -3.87 23.35 17.37
N ASP A 62 -4.89 23.58 18.20
CA ASP A 62 -5.85 24.66 18.03
C ASP A 62 -5.19 26.05 17.91
N HIS A 63 -5.68 26.81 16.92
CA HIS A 63 -5.68 28.26 16.77
C HIS A 63 -4.36 29.02 16.50
N HIS A 64 -3.19 28.39 16.60
CA HIS A 64 -1.94 28.96 16.08
C HIS A 64 -1.14 27.92 15.30
N TYR A 65 -0.75 28.28 14.07
CA TYR A 65 -0.19 27.49 12.95
C TYR A 65 1.00 26.54 13.22
N HIS A 66 1.25 26.08 14.43
CA HIS A 66 2.26 25.07 14.71
C HIS A 66 1.67 23.67 14.56
N VAL A 67 1.80 23.13 13.34
CA VAL A 67 1.64 21.69 13.10
C VAL A 67 2.84 20.99 13.73
N ALA A 68 2.65 20.40 14.91
CA ALA A 68 3.61 19.47 15.45
C ALA A 68 3.56 18.22 14.57
N MET A 69 4.56 18.05 13.71
CA MET A 69 4.70 16.85 12.90
C MET A 69 5.35 15.77 13.74
N TYR A 70 4.74 14.59 13.73
CA TYR A 70 5.37 13.41 14.29
C TYR A 70 6.64 13.08 13.52
N SER A 71 7.64 12.54 14.21
CA SER A 71 8.77 11.95 13.50
C SER A 71 8.28 10.75 12.70
N LYS A 72 8.98 10.45 11.60
CA LYS A 72 8.66 9.29 10.77
C LYS A 72 8.77 7.98 11.54
N ASP A 73 9.69 7.91 12.50
CA ASP A 73 9.86 6.74 13.36
C ASP A 73 8.70 6.60 14.34
N GLN A 74 8.15 7.71 14.86
CA GLN A 74 6.92 7.68 15.67
C GLN A 74 5.73 7.19 14.85
N ILE A 75 5.55 7.71 13.63
CA ILE A 75 4.49 7.27 12.71
C ILE A 75 4.64 5.78 12.43
N ARG A 76 5.86 5.30 12.16
CA ARG A 76 6.14 3.90 11.87
C ARG A 76 5.88 3.00 13.07
N ALA A 77 6.37 3.36 14.26
CA ALA A 77 6.13 2.59 15.48
C ALA A 77 4.62 2.49 15.78
N CYS A 78 3.90 3.58 15.61
CA CYS A 78 2.45 3.62 15.75
C CYS A 78 1.73 2.73 14.73
N ALA A 79 2.18 2.76 13.47
CA ALA A 79 1.69 1.91 12.40
C ALA A 79 1.80 0.43 12.78
N PHE A 80 2.97 -0.01 13.23
CA PHE A 80 3.18 -1.41 13.65
C PHE A 80 2.32 -1.80 14.84
N SER A 81 2.26 -0.97 15.89
CA SER A 81 1.46 -1.29 17.06
C SER A 81 -0.01 -1.42 16.66
N THR A 82 -0.51 -0.48 15.83
CA THR A 82 -1.88 -0.51 15.30
C THR A 82 -2.14 -1.78 14.49
N GLU A 83 -1.29 -2.11 13.52
CA GLU A 83 -1.42 -3.33 12.73
C GLU A 83 -1.45 -4.58 13.61
N ARG A 84 -0.52 -4.67 14.56
CA ARG A 84 -0.36 -5.83 15.45
C ARG A 84 -1.59 -6.02 16.33
N ILE A 85 -2.08 -4.96 16.97
CA ILE A 85 -3.28 -4.97 17.82
C ILE A 85 -4.49 -5.40 16.99
N VAL A 86 -4.66 -4.81 15.81
CA VAL A 86 -5.78 -5.13 14.91
C VAL A 86 -5.70 -6.58 14.43
N ALA A 87 -4.54 -7.04 14.00
CA ALA A 87 -4.34 -8.42 13.54
C ALA A 87 -4.70 -9.43 14.62
N GLN A 88 -4.25 -9.21 15.86
CA GLN A 88 -4.59 -10.06 16.98
C GLN A 88 -6.10 -10.04 17.27
N ALA A 89 -6.73 -8.86 17.25
CA ALA A 89 -8.15 -8.73 17.54
C ALA A 89 -9.06 -9.33 16.46
N VAL A 90 -8.72 -9.12 15.19
CA VAL A 90 -9.44 -9.72 14.05
C VAL A 90 -9.33 -11.24 14.10
N LYS A 91 -8.12 -11.77 14.35
CA LYS A 91 -7.89 -13.20 14.54
C LYS A 91 -8.72 -13.79 15.68
N ALA A 92 -8.68 -13.17 16.85
CA ALA A 92 -9.36 -13.66 18.04
C ALA A 92 -10.89 -13.57 17.95
N SER A 93 -11.42 -12.52 17.29
CA SER A 93 -12.86 -12.36 17.08
C SER A 93 -13.40 -13.24 15.96
N ALA A 94 -12.55 -13.68 15.02
CA ALA A 94 -12.93 -14.42 13.82
C ALA A 94 -14.11 -13.77 13.10
N ILE A 95 -14.08 -12.44 13.02
CA ILE A 95 -15.05 -11.65 12.23
C ILE A 95 -14.64 -11.72 10.74
N PRO A 96 -15.56 -12.07 9.82
CA PRO A 96 -15.31 -11.96 8.39
C PRO A 96 -15.15 -10.49 7.98
N ILE A 97 -14.19 -10.20 7.10
CA ILE A 97 -13.93 -8.86 6.57
C ILE A 97 -13.90 -8.92 5.04
N GLU A 98 -14.72 -8.10 4.39
CA GLU A 98 -14.87 -8.12 2.92
C GLU A 98 -13.82 -7.25 2.22
N THR A 99 -13.53 -6.05 2.75
CA THR A 99 -12.58 -5.09 2.18
C THR A 99 -11.59 -4.59 3.23
N VAL A 100 -10.31 -4.52 2.85
CA VAL A 100 -9.26 -3.88 3.67
C VAL A 100 -8.49 -2.83 2.87
N GLU A 101 -8.39 -1.64 3.44
CA GLU A 101 -7.50 -0.56 2.96
C GLU A 101 -6.44 -0.29 4.04
N LEU A 102 -5.18 -0.51 3.68
CA LEU A 102 -4.04 -0.19 4.54
C LEU A 102 -3.47 1.16 4.11
N TYR A 103 -3.44 2.11 5.03
CA TYR A 103 -2.80 3.43 4.92
C TYR A 103 -3.42 4.43 3.93
N GLY A 104 -4.71 4.34 3.65
CA GLY A 104 -5.54 5.42 3.10
C GLY A 104 -5.04 6.12 1.82
N SER A 105 -5.74 7.18 1.39
CA SER A 105 -5.35 8.03 0.24
C SER A 105 -4.45 9.21 0.61
N SER A 106 -4.36 9.52 1.90
CA SER A 106 -3.69 10.73 2.41
C SER A 106 -2.29 10.48 2.94
N PHE A 107 -1.93 9.22 3.20
CA PHE A 107 -0.65 8.93 3.84
C PHE A 107 0.47 8.81 2.83
N VAL A 108 1.53 9.53 3.14
CA VAL A 108 2.87 9.28 2.66
C VAL A 108 3.63 8.65 3.81
N LEU A 109 3.64 7.31 3.91
CA LEU A 109 4.60 6.64 4.77
C LEU A 109 5.99 6.80 4.13
N VAL A 110 6.66 7.91 4.42
CA VAL A 110 8.08 8.05 4.09
C VAL A 110 8.84 7.25 5.14
N VAL A 111 9.21 6.03 4.78
CA VAL A 111 10.20 5.28 5.55
C VAL A 111 11.56 5.97 5.35
N THR A 112 12.17 6.32 6.47
CA THR A 112 13.57 6.71 6.59
C THR A 112 14.15 5.95 7.74
N SER A 113 15.19 5.16 7.53
CA SER A 113 16.21 5.03 8.57
C SER A 113 17.25 6.12 8.35
N ASN A 114 17.68 6.75 9.43
CA ASN A 114 18.78 7.69 9.42
C ASN A 114 19.68 7.38 10.61
N GLU A 115 20.15 6.14 10.70
CA GLU A 115 21.21 5.76 11.62
C GLU A 115 22.22 4.91 10.86
N LYS A 116 23.46 5.40 10.80
CA LYS A 116 24.61 4.51 10.74
C LYS A 116 24.62 3.76 12.07
N LEU A 117 24.02 2.58 12.10
CA LEU A 117 24.21 1.64 13.18
C LEU A 117 25.55 0.93 12.94
N GLU A 118 26.57 1.43 13.63
CA GLU A 118 27.59 0.53 14.13
C GLU A 118 26.87 -0.43 15.10
N ASP A 119 26.99 -1.73 14.82
CA ASP A 119 26.58 -2.86 15.66
C ASP A 119 25.14 -3.41 15.52
N GLY A 120 24.99 -4.46 14.70
CA GLY A 120 24.42 -5.75 15.10
C GLY A 120 22.95 -5.90 15.51
N GLY A 121 22.12 -4.86 15.50
CA GLY A 121 20.71 -4.93 15.95
C GLY A 121 19.74 -5.49 14.90
N TYR A 122 18.96 -6.51 15.26
CA TYR A 122 17.93 -7.14 14.42
C TYR A 122 16.85 -6.14 13.95
N HIS A 123 16.73 -5.97 12.63
CA HIS A 123 15.59 -5.28 12.01
C HIS A 123 14.32 -6.11 12.21
N ILE A 124 13.32 -5.55 12.90
CA ILE A 124 11.97 -6.12 12.95
C ILE A 124 11.28 -5.79 11.62
N ASP A 125 11.06 -6.83 10.83
CA ASP A 125 10.60 -6.82 9.45
C ASP A 125 9.10 -6.43 9.37
N GLN A 126 8.81 -5.25 8.81
CA GLN A 126 7.44 -4.73 8.61
C GLN A 126 6.56 -5.69 7.83
N SER A 127 7.18 -6.43 6.89
CA SER A 127 6.47 -7.34 6.01
C SER A 127 5.81 -8.49 6.78
N HIS A 128 6.34 -8.86 7.95
CA HIS A 128 5.80 -9.95 8.77
C HIS A 128 4.46 -9.59 9.46
N ASN A 129 4.24 -8.33 9.84
CA ASN A 129 3.02 -7.95 10.57
C ASN A 129 1.80 -7.83 9.66
N ILE A 130 1.96 -7.17 8.51
CA ILE A 130 0.87 -7.08 7.52
C ILE A 130 0.58 -8.45 6.93
N SER A 131 1.60 -9.25 6.59
CA SER A 131 1.34 -10.62 6.11
C SER A 131 0.62 -11.45 7.17
N ALA A 132 0.98 -11.33 8.45
CA ALA A 132 0.25 -11.97 9.55
C ALA A 132 -1.22 -11.52 9.62
N LEU A 133 -1.53 -10.22 9.48
CA LEU A 133 -2.91 -9.74 9.37
C LEU A 133 -3.63 -10.37 8.17
N LEU A 134 -3.05 -10.24 6.98
CA LEU A 134 -3.63 -10.66 5.72
C LEU A 134 -3.87 -12.18 5.66
N THR A 135 -3.03 -13.01 6.29
CA THR A 135 -3.26 -14.46 6.38
C THR A 135 -4.57 -14.82 7.09
N GLN A 136 -5.09 -13.95 7.95
CA GLN A 136 -6.35 -14.17 8.65
C GLN A 136 -7.57 -13.77 7.81
N LEU A 137 -7.35 -13.09 6.68
CA LEU A 137 -8.39 -12.51 5.84
C LEU A 137 -8.61 -13.35 4.57
N SER A 138 -8.72 -14.67 4.69
CA SER A 138 -8.82 -15.56 3.53
C SER A 138 -10.05 -15.31 2.64
N GLN A 139 -11.11 -14.73 3.21
CA GLN A 139 -12.36 -14.38 2.52
C GLN A 139 -12.37 -12.96 1.94
N LEU A 140 -11.22 -12.27 1.92
CA LEU A 140 -11.12 -10.90 1.42
C LEU A 140 -11.55 -10.84 -0.06
N GLU A 141 -12.49 -9.95 -0.38
CA GLU A 141 -12.94 -9.71 -1.76
C GLU A 141 -12.10 -8.61 -2.41
N ARG A 142 -11.75 -7.57 -1.65
CA ARG A 142 -10.99 -6.43 -2.15
C ARG A 142 -9.75 -6.13 -1.32
N LEU A 143 -8.60 -6.05 -2.01
CA LEU A 143 -7.31 -5.70 -1.45
C LEU A 143 -6.76 -4.43 -2.10
N ASP A 144 -6.60 -3.35 -1.33
CA ASP A 144 -5.91 -2.14 -1.77
C ASP A 144 -4.65 -1.92 -0.92
N LEU A 145 -3.49 -2.12 -1.55
CA LEU A 145 -2.18 -1.92 -0.97
C LEU A 145 -1.53 -0.68 -1.57
N ARG A 146 -1.21 0.28 -0.70
CA ARG A 146 -0.60 1.55 -1.10
C ARG A 146 0.69 1.77 -0.32
N TRP A 147 1.76 1.99 -1.06
CA TRP A 147 3.06 2.35 -0.52
C TRP A 147 3.47 3.72 -1.05
N CYS A 148 3.19 4.75 -0.28
CA CYS A 148 3.45 6.13 -0.67
C CYS A 148 4.84 6.57 -0.25
N ASN A 149 5.84 6.28 -1.08
CA ASN A 149 7.20 6.75 -0.85
C ASN A 149 7.33 8.21 -1.34
N ALA A 150 7.31 9.23 -0.46
CA ALA A 150 7.72 10.57 -0.90
C ALA A 150 9.23 10.59 -1.06
N ARG A 151 9.64 10.51 -2.34
CA ARG A 151 10.92 10.95 -2.92
C ARG A 151 11.99 11.33 -1.89
N ARG A 152 12.64 10.32 -1.31
CA ARG A 152 14.02 10.48 -0.84
C ARG A 152 14.97 10.15 -1.97
N THR A 153 15.93 11.04 -2.17
CA THR A 153 17.12 10.80 -3.00
C THR A 153 18.21 10.06 -2.22
N ASP A 154 17.99 9.82 -0.93
CA ASP A 154 18.95 9.31 0.06
C ASP A 154 18.36 8.12 0.84
N LEU A 155 18.06 7.03 0.12
CA LEU A 155 17.52 5.81 0.73
C LEU A 155 18.63 5.00 1.39
N THR A 156 18.38 4.51 2.60
CA THR A 156 19.28 3.58 3.30
C THR A 156 18.98 2.12 2.96
N GLY A 157 19.82 1.18 3.43
CA GLY A 157 19.60 -0.25 3.28
C GLY A 157 18.30 -0.75 3.92
N ALA A 158 17.86 -0.15 5.03
CA ALA A 158 16.57 -0.48 5.65
C ALA A 158 15.38 -0.02 4.80
N ASP A 159 15.49 1.14 4.17
CA ASP A 159 14.46 1.65 3.24
C ASP A 159 14.31 0.74 1.99
N LEU A 160 15.33 -0.08 1.68
CA LEU A 160 15.29 -1.09 0.61
C LEU A 160 14.61 -2.39 1.05
N ILE A 161 14.72 -2.79 2.32
CA ILE A 161 14.02 -3.97 2.87
C ILE A 161 12.52 -3.67 2.95
N ASP A 162 12.14 -2.49 3.42
CA ASP A 162 10.73 -2.08 3.51
C ASP A 162 10.06 -1.98 2.12
N ARG A 163 10.83 -1.72 1.07
CA ARG A 163 10.35 -1.77 -0.32
C ARG A 163 9.91 -3.16 -0.75
N LEU A 164 10.48 -4.21 -0.17
CA LEU A 164 10.11 -5.60 -0.46
C LEU A 164 8.90 -6.07 0.35
N PHE A 165 8.12 -5.17 0.97
CA PHE A 165 6.88 -5.50 1.66
C PHE A 165 5.98 -6.50 0.89
N PHE A 166 5.84 -6.32 -0.43
CA PHE A 166 5.02 -7.20 -1.24
C PHE A 166 5.55 -8.64 -1.28
N ALA A 167 6.83 -8.90 -1.05
CA ALA A 167 7.36 -10.27 -0.96
C ALA A 167 6.70 -11.08 0.17
N GLY A 168 6.27 -10.43 1.27
CA GLY A 168 5.50 -11.08 2.33
C GLY A 168 4.03 -11.31 1.98
N VAL A 169 3.47 -10.52 1.06
CA VAL A 169 2.08 -10.64 0.58
C VAL A 169 1.98 -11.61 -0.59
N ALA A 170 3.00 -11.64 -1.45
CA ALA A 170 3.08 -12.44 -2.65
C ALA A 170 2.79 -13.93 -2.43
N PRO A 171 3.13 -14.60 -1.31
CA PRO A 171 2.79 -16.01 -1.08
C PRO A 171 1.37 -16.25 -0.57
N LEU A 172 0.62 -15.20 -0.19
CA LEU A 172 -0.70 -15.36 0.39
C LEU A 172 -1.74 -15.82 -0.64
N SER A 173 -2.82 -16.42 -0.14
CA SER A 173 -3.94 -16.92 -0.94
C SER A 173 -5.25 -16.41 -0.35
N PHE A 174 -6.05 -15.76 -1.20
CA PHE A 174 -7.35 -15.20 -0.87
C PHE A 174 -8.40 -15.88 -1.77
N THR A 175 -9.31 -16.65 -1.17
CA THR A 175 -10.24 -17.48 -1.95
C THR A 175 -11.30 -16.67 -2.69
N SER A 176 -11.58 -15.46 -2.19
CA SER A 176 -12.70 -14.63 -2.67
C SER A 176 -12.23 -13.34 -3.35
N LEU A 177 -10.92 -13.14 -3.51
CA LEU A 177 -10.36 -11.88 -3.99
C LEU A 177 -10.75 -11.62 -5.45
N ASN A 178 -11.56 -10.59 -5.66
CA ASN A 178 -12.05 -10.14 -6.97
C ASN A 178 -11.43 -8.80 -7.40
N ASP A 179 -10.99 -7.98 -6.45
CA ASP A 179 -10.48 -6.63 -6.70
C ASP A 179 -9.10 -6.45 -6.08
N LEU A 180 -8.11 -6.13 -6.91
CA LEU A 180 -6.73 -5.87 -6.49
C LEU A 180 -6.28 -4.48 -6.91
N SER A 181 -5.74 -3.72 -5.96
CA SER A 181 -5.08 -2.44 -6.20
C SER A 181 -3.71 -2.42 -5.55
N LEU A 182 -2.66 -2.24 -6.35
CA LEU A 182 -1.28 -2.10 -5.92
C LEU A 182 -0.77 -0.73 -6.36
N LYS A 183 -0.47 0.16 -5.40
CA LYS A 183 0.00 1.52 -5.68
C LYS A 183 1.35 1.81 -5.01
N GLY A 184 2.36 2.18 -5.79
CA GLY A 184 3.70 2.52 -5.27
C GLY A 184 4.52 1.32 -4.79
N ILE A 185 4.14 0.10 -5.20
CA ILE A 185 4.73 -1.15 -4.75
C ILE A 185 6.02 -1.48 -5.50
N TYR A 186 7.03 -1.96 -4.79
CA TYR A 186 8.24 -2.55 -5.37
C TYR A 186 8.14 -4.07 -5.22
N THR A 187 8.43 -4.80 -6.29
CA THR A 187 8.28 -6.27 -6.31
C THR A 187 9.18 -6.88 -7.40
N THR A 188 9.24 -8.20 -7.50
CA THR A 188 9.88 -8.90 -8.62
C THR A 188 8.81 -9.32 -9.64
N SER A 189 9.21 -9.53 -10.89
CA SER A 189 8.30 -10.10 -11.90
C SER A 189 7.73 -11.45 -11.44
N THR A 190 8.54 -12.26 -10.77
CA THR A 190 8.18 -13.58 -10.28
C THR A 190 7.12 -13.51 -9.19
N ASP A 191 7.31 -12.65 -8.19
CA ASP A 191 6.37 -12.51 -7.08
C ASP A 191 5.01 -12.01 -7.55
N LEU A 192 4.99 -10.96 -8.38
CA LEU A 192 3.75 -10.42 -8.93
C LEU A 192 3.04 -11.43 -9.83
N LEU A 193 3.78 -12.12 -10.72
CA LEU A 193 3.19 -13.16 -11.58
C LEU A 193 2.62 -14.30 -10.75
N THR A 194 3.38 -14.82 -9.78
CA THR A 194 2.94 -15.94 -8.94
C THR A 194 1.72 -15.55 -8.12
N PHE A 195 1.68 -14.31 -7.61
CA PHE A 195 0.49 -13.79 -6.94
C PHE A 195 -0.72 -13.79 -7.87
N LEU A 196 -0.61 -13.26 -9.08
CA LEU A 196 -1.72 -13.21 -10.04
C LEU A 196 -2.16 -14.62 -10.48
N GLN A 197 -1.21 -15.55 -10.68
CA GLN A 197 -1.49 -16.95 -11.03
C GLN A 197 -2.28 -17.69 -9.95
N ARG A 198 -2.13 -17.32 -8.68
CA ARG A 198 -2.94 -17.90 -7.59
C ARG A 198 -4.34 -17.28 -7.49
N HIS A 199 -4.55 -16.11 -8.07
CA HIS A 199 -5.80 -15.34 -7.98
C HIS A 199 -6.42 -15.10 -9.36
N VAL A 200 -6.61 -16.17 -10.13
CA VAL A 200 -7.20 -16.12 -11.49
C VAL A 200 -8.64 -15.61 -11.51
N GLN A 201 -9.33 -15.63 -10.37
CA GLN A 201 -10.70 -15.13 -10.21
C GLN A 201 -10.81 -13.61 -10.12
N LEU A 202 -9.68 -12.88 -10.09
CA LEU A 202 -9.68 -11.42 -10.11
C LEU A 202 -10.49 -10.88 -11.30
N ARG A 203 -11.34 -9.89 -11.03
CA ARG A 203 -12.16 -9.17 -12.00
C ARG A 203 -11.67 -7.76 -12.24
N ASN A 204 -11.12 -7.09 -11.22
CA ASN A 204 -10.57 -5.74 -11.36
C ASN A 204 -9.14 -5.65 -10.86
N LEU A 205 -8.26 -5.07 -11.68
CA LEU A 205 -6.83 -4.92 -11.38
C LEU A 205 -6.36 -3.47 -11.57
N CYS A 206 -5.76 -2.90 -10.54
CA CYS A 206 -5.15 -1.58 -10.57
C CYS A 206 -3.66 -1.68 -10.21
N LEU A 207 -2.77 -1.36 -11.14
CA LEU A 207 -1.33 -1.26 -10.92
C LEU A 207 -0.85 0.18 -11.15
N GLU A 208 -0.54 0.90 -10.09
CA GLU A 208 -0.07 2.28 -10.18
C GLU A 208 1.32 2.41 -9.57
N ARG A 209 2.29 3.00 -10.27
CA ARG A 209 3.65 3.21 -9.74
C ARG A 209 4.29 1.92 -9.23
N VAL A 210 3.98 0.78 -9.87
CA VAL A 210 4.59 -0.51 -9.54
C VAL A 210 5.95 -0.60 -10.21
N LYS A 211 6.98 -0.96 -9.44
CA LYS A 211 8.36 -1.09 -9.90
C LYS A 211 8.83 -2.53 -9.79
N LEU A 212 9.22 -3.12 -10.92
CA LEU A 212 9.88 -4.42 -10.94
C LEU A 212 11.36 -4.26 -10.64
N LEU A 213 11.83 -4.84 -9.54
CA LEU A 213 13.23 -4.89 -9.14
C LEU A 213 14.02 -5.90 -9.99
N ASP A 214 13.33 -6.90 -10.52
CA ASP A 214 13.88 -7.92 -11.42
C ASP A 214 12.79 -8.41 -12.40
N GLY A 215 13.21 -8.88 -13.57
CA GLY A 215 12.37 -9.39 -14.65
C GLY A 215 11.71 -8.32 -15.54
N THR A 216 10.66 -8.71 -16.27
CA THR A 216 9.91 -7.84 -17.20
C THR A 216 8.40 -7.98 -16.98
N PHE A 217 7.62 -7.06 -17.52
CA PHE A 217 6.15 -7.16 -17.46
C PHE A 217 5.56 -8.12 -18.50
N ASP A 218 6.35 -8.66 -19.44
CA ASP A 218 5.82 -9.54 -20.50
C ASP A 218 5.10 -10.77 -19.96
N PRO A 219 5.65 -11.52 -18.98
CA PRO A 219 4.97 -12.69 -18.44
C PRO A 219 3.67 -12.32 -17.71
N ILE A 220 3.67 -11.18 -17.03
CA ILE A 220 2.50 -10.65 -16.31
C ILE A 220 1.39 -10.29 -17.29
N PHE A 221 1.71 -9.53 -18.34
CA PHE A 221 0.74 -9.12 -19.36
C PHE A 221 0.25 -10.29 -20.21
N GLY A 222 1.12 -11.27 -20.49
CA GLY A 222 0.74 -12.52 -21.13
C GLY A 222 -0.29 -13.27 -20.28
N HIS A 223 0.03 -13.51 -19.00
CA HIS A 223 -0.90 -14.17 -18.07
C HIS A 223 -2.25 -13.45 -17.97
N MET A 224 -2.23 -12.11 -17.86
CA MET A 224 -3.45 -11.30 -17.81
C MET A 224 -4.31 -11.45 -19.07
N SER A 225 -3.71 -11.49 -20.26
CA SER A 225 -4.44 -11.56 -21.53
C SER A 225 -4.92 -12.96 -21.86
N ASP A 226 -4.11 -13.97 -21.51
CA ASP A 226 -4.30 -15.35 -21.95
C ASP A 226 -5.13 -16.19 -20.94
N ILE A 227 -5.05 -15.87 -19.65
CA ILE A 227 -5.61 -16.71 -18.57
C ILE A 227 -6.67 -15.97 -17.74
N MET A 228 -6.46 -14.70 -17.42
CA MET A 228 -7.36 -13.98 -16.52
C MET A 228 -8.63 -13.49 -17.22
N GLU A 229 -9.75 -13.49 -16.50
CA GLU A 229 -11.03 -12.96 -16.99
C GLU A 229 -11.38 -11.63 -16.31
N LEU A 230 -10.53 -10.63 -16.53
CA LEU A 230 -10.73 -9.29 -15.96
C LEU A 230 -11.90 -8.57 -16.63
N ASP A 231 -12.77 -7.96 -15.82
CA ASP A 231 -13.80 -7.02 -16.25
C ASP A 231 -13.21 -5.63 -16.50
N SER A 232 -12.21 -5.23 -15.71
CA SER A 232 -11.47 -4.00 -15.92
C SER A 232 -10.03 -4.07 -15.41
N PHE A 233 -9.15 -3.27 -16.02
CA PHE A 233 -7.88 -2.95 -15.42
C PHE A 233 -7.44 -1.51 -15.67
N TYR A 234 -6.64 -1.00 -14.74
CA TYR A 234 -5.96 0.28 -14.82
C TYR A 234 -4.48 0.09 -14.53
N MET A 235 -3.62 0.63 -15.40
CA MET A 235 -2.18 0.67 -15.17
C MET A 235 -1.65 2.06 -15.39
N CYS A 236 -0.72 2.47 -14.55
CA CYS A 236 -0.15 3.81 -14.61
C CYS A 236 1.26 3.83 -14.02
N ASP A 237 2.21 4.42 -14.76
CA ASP A 237 3.58 4.67 -14.30
C ASP A 237 4.34 3.41 -13.84
N LEU A 238 4.22 2.32 -14.60
CA LEU A 238 4.95 1.09 -14.35
C LEU A 238 6.43 1.25 -14.75
N SER A 239 7.34 0.66 -13.98
CA SER A 239 8.80 0.83 -14.20
C SER A 239 9.62 -0.41 -13.85
N HIS A 240 10.84 -0.47 -14.40
CA HIS A 240 11.85 -1.48 -14.05
C HIS A 240 12.79 -0.96 -12.97
N ALA A 241 13.78 -1.76 -12.56
CA ALA A 241 14.73 -1.45 -11.48
C ALA A 241 15.44 -0.10 -11.69
N SER A 242 15.72 0.27 -12.94
CA SER A 242 16.23 1.59 -13.28
C SER A 242 15.16 2.66 -13.09
N GLU A 243 15.47 3.69 -12.30
CA GLU A 243 14.56 4.82 -12.01
C GLU A 243 14.11 5.59 -13.25
N PHE A 244 14.85 5.42 -14.35
CA PHE A 244 14.59 6.07 -15.62
C PHE A 244 13.84 5.17 -16.61
N ALA A 245 13.73 3.86 -16.35
CA ALA A 245 13.11 2.90 -17.25
C ALA A 245 11.61 2.76 -16.94
N ARG A 246 10.77 3.40 -17.75
CA ARG A 246 9.30 3.36 -17.61
C ARG A 246 8.65 2.67 -18.79
N LEU A 247 7.47 2.11 -18.53
CA LEU A 247 6.65 1.51 -19.58
C LEU A 247 5.85 2.57 -20.31
N GLN A 248 5.90 2.49 -21.62
CA GLN A 248 5.02 3.20 -22.52
C GLN A 248 4.14 2.18 -23.25
N PHE A 249 2.82 2.32 -23.12
CA PHE A 249 1.87 1.47 -23.84
C PHE A 249 1.75 1.91 -25.31
N ILE A 250 1.80 0.93 -26.22
CA ILE A 250 1.68 1.14 -27.67
C ILE A 250 0.20 1.08 -28.06
N GLY A 251 -0.22 1.95 -28.99
CA GLY A 251 -1.61 1.99 -29.48
C GLY A 251 -2.61 2.66 -28.52
N VAL A 252 -2.16 3.13 -27.36
CA VAL A 252 -3.02 3.85 -26.42
C VAL A 252 -3.05 5.33 -26.76
N VAL A 253 -4.25 5.89 -26.90
CA VAL A 253 -4.45 7.33 -27.12
C VAL A 253 -4.63 8.01 -25.76
N GLY A 254 -3.82 9.01 -25.47
CA GLY A 254 -3.94 9.76 -24.22
C GLY A 254 -2.80 10.73 -23.97
N ARG A 255 -3.05 11.72 -23.09
CA ARG A 255 -2.00 12.60 -22.61
C ARG A 255 -1.07 11.82 -21.68
N ASN A 256 0.23 12.00 -21.87
CA ASN A 256 1.23 11.66 -20.87
C ASN A 256 1.03 12.54 -19.62
N LEU A 257 1.14 11.93 -18.43
CA LEU A 257 1.06 12.63 -17.14
C LEU A 257 2.13 13.73 -17.01
N TYR A 258 3.25 13.59 -17.72
CA TYR A 258 4.47 14.36 -17.53
C TYR A 258 4.63 15.57 -18.47
N GLY A 259 3.59 15.97 -19.19
CA GLY A 259 3.58 17.19 -20.02
C GLY A 259 3.75 16.95 -21.52
N HIS A 260 3.76 18.05 -22.28
CA HIS A 260 3.65 18.07 -23.73
C HIS A 260 4.84 17.38 -24.42
N GLY A 261 4.56 16.27 -25.11
CA GLY A 261 5.56 15.55 -25.90
C GLY A 261 5.97 14.24 -25.25
N GLY A 262 5.00 13.39 -24.97
CA GLY A 262 5.27 12.02 -24.58
C GLY A 262 4.04 11.14 -24.80
N PRO A 263 4.23 9.89 -25.21
CA PRO A 263 3.17 8.90 -25.30
C PRO A 263 2.68 8.46 -23.90
N PRO A 264 1.44 7.93 -23.78
CA PRO A 264 0.82 7.67 -22.49
C PRO A 264 1.51 6.54 -21.72
N THR A 265 1.81 6.82 -20.45
CA THR A 265 2.29 5.86 -19.44
C THR A 265 1.12 5.26 -18.64
N ARG A 266 -0.11 5.48 -19.10
CA ARG A 266 -1.34 5.00 -18.47
C ARG A 266 -2.21 4.30 -19.49
N ILE A 267 -2.91 3.26 -19.03
CA ILE A 267 -3.91 2.56 -19.82
C ILE A 267 -5.05 2.15 -18.89
N ARG A 268 -6.27 2.22 -19.41
CA ARG A 268 -7.48 1.67 -18.80
C ARG A 268 -8.20 0.85 -19.86
N ARG A 269 -8.57 -0.39 -19.53
CA ARG A 269 -9.40 -1.22 -20.39
C ARG A 269 -10.54 -1.82 -19.58
N GLU A 270 -11.67 -2.01 -20.26
CA GLU A 270 -12.91 -2.52 -19.68
C GLU A 270 -13.58 -3.46 -20.67
N GLY A 271 -14.33 -4.43 -20.15
CA GLY A 271 -15.10 -5.38 -20.94
C GLY A 271 -14.21 -6.18 -21.90
N VAL A 272 -14.63 -6.30 -23.15
CA VAL A 272 -13.95 -7.17 -24.15
C VAL A 272 -12.49 -6.78 -24.42
N HIS A 273 -12.11 -5.53 -24.18
CA HIS A 273 -10.76 -5.05 -24.45
C HIS A 273 -9.73 -5.54 -23.42
N THR A 274 -10.16 -6.07 -22.27
CA THR A 274 -9.23 -6.55 -21.24
C THR A 274 -8.38 -7.74 -21.71
N ARG A 275 -8.88 -8.51 -22.67
CA ARG A 275 -8.21 -9.70 -23.25
C ARG A 275 -7.23 -9.37 -24.37
N GLU A 276 -7.19 -8.13 -24.84
CA GLU A 276 -6.24 -7.75 -25.88
C GLU A 276 -4.82 -7.77 -25.34
N ARG A 277 -3.89 -8.37 -26.07
CA ARG A 277 -2.49 -8.38 -25.65
C ARG A 277 -1.95 -6.96 -25.49
N LEU A 278 -1.35 -6.68 -24.34
CA LEU A 278 -0.69 -5.41 -24.09
C LEU A 278 0.63 -5.35 -24.85
N GLN A 279 0.82 -4.28 -25.61
CA GLN A 279 2.10 -3.94 -26.22
C GLN A 279 2.68 -2.73 -25.50
N TYR A 280 3.97 -2.80 -25.18
CA TYR A 280 4.68 -1.69 -24.57
C TYR A 280 6.11 -1.61 -25.07
N LYS A 281 6.75 -0.47 -24.82
CA LYS A 281 8.19 -0.31 -24.92
C LYS A 281 8.74 0.37 -23.68
N ILE A 282 10.01 0.12 -23.39
CA ILE A 282 10.71 0.80 -22.30
C ILE A 282 11.22 2.13 -22.84
N ILE A 283 10.88 3.21 -22.15
CA ILE A 283 11.45 4.54 -22.39
C ILE A 283 12.42 4.86 -21.26
N THR A 284 13.59 5.38 -21.62
CA THR A 284 14.68 5.74 -20.69
C THR A 284 14.89 7.26 -20.60
N GLU A 285 14.08 8.04 -21.31
CA GLU A 285 14.21 9.49 -21.32
C GLU A 285 13.91 10.07 -19.94
N ARG A 286 14.62 11.16 -19.58
CA ARG A 286 14.30 11.94 -18.38
C ARG A 286 12.93 12.56 -18.56
N VAL A 287 11.92 11.83 -18.14
CA VAL A 287 10.56 12.33 -18.08
C VAL A 287 10.53 13.46 -17.06
N ARG A 288 10.52 14.72 -17.53
CA ARG A 288 10.32 15.91 -16.68
C ARG A 288 9.06 15.66 -15.86
N GLY A 289 9.19 15.59 -14.54
CA GLY A 289 8.10 15.27 -13.62
C GLY A 289 6.82 16.06 -13.91
N ASP A 290 5.65 15.42 -13.78
CA ASP A 290 4.34 16.08 -13.88
C ASP A 290 4.35 17.31 -12.96
N GLY A 291 4.01 18.47 -13.51
CA GLY A 291 3.85 19.69 -12.74
C GLY A 291 2.87 19.55 -11.58
N ARG A 292 1.96 18.57 -11.60
CA ARG A 292 1.05 18.25 -10.49
C ARG A 292 1.71 17.47 -9.37
N ASN A 293 2.60 16.52 -9.70
CA ASN A 293 3.50 15.97 -8.70
C ASN A 293 4.33 17.10 -8.09
N GLN A 294 4.87 18.00 -8.91
CA GLN A 294 5.54 19.21 -8.41
C GLN A 294 4.63 20.16 -7.61
N ARG A 295 3.30 20.23 -7.87
CA ARG A 295 2.37 21.08 -7.10
C ARG A 295 2.11 20.55 -5.69
N TYR A 296 1.95 19.24 -5.51
CA TYR A 296 1.93 18.68 -4.16
C TYR A 296 3.22 19.05 -3.40
N TYR A 297 4.37 19.05 -4.10
CA TYR A 297 5.64 19.48 -3.51
C TYR A 297 5.80 21.00 -3.36
N ARG A 298 5.13 21.82 -4.19
CA ARG A 298 5.19 23.29 -4.13
C ARG A 298 4.27 23.82 -3.04
N ASP A 299 3.07 23.27 -2.88
CA ASP A 299 2.17 23.61 -1.78
C ASP A 299 2.70 23.16 -0.41
N VAL A 300 3.53 22.11 -0.39
CA VAL A 300 4.33 21.73 0.77
C VAL A 300 5.44 22.76 0.93
N LYS A 301 6.33 22.95 -0.05
CA LYS A 301 7.49 23.85 0.06
C LYS A 301 7.13 25.32 0.37
N ASP A 302 6.12 25.89 -0.27
CA ASP A 302 5.66 27.28 -0.09
C ASP A 302 4.91 27.48 1.25
N ARG A 303 4.65 26.41 2.03
CA ARG A 303 4.22 26.49 3.43
C ARG A 303 5.39 26.44 4.42
N PHE A 304 6.61 26.22 3.94
CA PHE A 304 7.81 26.01 4.75
C PHE A 304 8.95 27.00 4.46
N ASP A 305 8.74 27.97 3.56
CA ASP A 305 9.52 29.20 3.40
C ASP A 305 8.64 30.40 3.81
#